data_AF-A0A2K4ZIT0-F1
#
_entry.id   AF-A0A2K4ZIT0-F1
#
_cell.length_a   1.000
_cell.length_b   1.000
_cell.length_c   1.000
_cell.angle_alpha   90.00
_cell.angle_beta   90.00
_cell.angle_gamma   90.00
#
_symmetry.space_group_name_H-M   'P 1'
#
loop_
_entity.id
_entity.type
_entity.pdbx_description
1 polymer ?
#
loop_
_entity_poly.entity_id
_entity_poly.type
_entity_poly.pdbx_seq_one_letter_code
_entity_poly.pdbx_strand_id
1 'polypeptide(L)'
;MRKHSIPKALVKLYVMIVIFFTLLIWTIWGNAALTVSNIKISSSRIPPAFSGFRIAQVSDLHNVEFGKGNKKLLELLSESKPGIR
;
A
#
# COMPACT_ATOMS: atom_id res chain seq x y z
N MET A 1 10.01 -28.51 44.77
CA MET A 1 9.36 -27.95 43.55
C MET A 1 10.44 -27.27 42.70
N ARG A 2 10.99 -27.96 41.69
CA ARG A 2 12.06 -27.39 40.83
C ARG A 2 11.43 -26.33 39.93
N LYS A 3 11.71 -25.06 40.21
CA LYS A 3 11.32 -23.93 39.37
C LYS A 3 12.19 -23.99 38.10
N HIS A 4 11.68 -24.60 37.04
CA HIS A 4 12.33 -24.54 35.73
C HIS A 4 12.24 -23.08 35.23
N SER A 5 13.26 -22.30 35.52
CA SER A 5 13.41 -20.97 34.92
C SER A 5 13.80 -21.16 33.46
N ILE A 6 13.01 -20.55 32.57
CA ILE A 6 13.34 -20.53 31.15
C ILE A 6 14.72 -19.86 31.01
N PRO A 7 15.71 -20.48 30.36
CA PRO A 7 17.01 -19.87 30.19
C PRO A 7 16.87 -18.56 29.39
N LYS A 8 17.53 -17.50 29.86
CA LYS A 8 17.45 -16.15 29.29
C LYS A 8 17.74 -16.11 27.78
N ALA A 9 18.53 -17.07 27.28
CA ALA A 9 18.82 -17.26 25.85
C ALA A 9 17.58 -17.63 25.03
N LEU A 10 16.69 -18.48 25.55
CA LEU A 10 15.43 -18.85 24.86
C LEU A 10 14.47 -17.66 24.81
N VAL A 11 14.43 -16.84 25.87
CA VAL A 11 13.64 -15.59 25.87
C VAL A 11 14.17 -14.60 24.83
N LYS A 12 15.51 -14.42 24.74
CA LYS A 12 16.11 -13.57 23.70
C LYS A 12 15.81 -14.07 22.29
N LEU A 13 15.92 -15.38 22.06
CA LEU A 13 15.59 -16.00 20.77
C LEU A 13 14.12 -15.76 20.41
N TYR A 14 13.21 -15.96 21.36
CA TYR A 14 11.79 -15.70 21.16
C TYR A 14 11.52 -14.24 20.78
N VAL A 15 12.13 -13.27 21.48
CA VAL A 15 11.99 -11.84 21.15
C VAL A 15 12.50 -11.54 19.74
N MET A 16 13.65 -12.10 19.34
CA MET A 16 14.21 -11.90 18.01
C MET A 16 13.30 -12.46 16.91
N ILE A 17 12.69 -13.62 17.14
CA ILE A 17 11.73 -14.24 16.22
C ILE A 17 10.48 -13.35 16.07
N VAL A 18 9.93 -12.85 17.18
CA VAL A 18 8.76 -11.96 17.14
C VAL A 18 9.05 -10.68 16.35
N ILE A 19 10.23 -10.07 16.57
CA ILE A 19 10.65 -8.88 15.81
C ILE A 19 10.77 -9.20 14.32
N PHE A 20 11.43 -10.32 13.98
CA PHE A 20 11.60 -10.74 12.59
C PHE A 20 10.26 -10.92 11.87
N PHE A 21 9.30 -11.65 12.47
CA PHE A 21 7.98 -11.84 11.85
C PHE A 21 7.18 -10.53 11.77
N THR A 22 7.29 -9.66 12.76
CA THR A 22 6.65 -8.33 12.72
C THR A 22 7.16 -7.52 11.54
N LEU A 23 8.48 -7.47 11.35
CA LEU A 23 9.10 -6.80 10.21
C LEU A 23 8.71 -7.45 8.88
N LEU A 24 8.71 -8.78 8.81
CA LEU A 24 8.32 -9.51 7.61
C LEU A 24 6.88 -9.17 7.17
N ILE A 25 5.94 -9.21 8.11
CA ILE A 25 4.53 -8.87 7.86
C ILE A 25 4.41 -7.42 7.41
N TRP A 26 5.09 -6.48 8.09
CA TRP A 26 5.11 -5.07 7.71
C TRP A 26 5.62 -4.87 6.29
N THR A 27 6.74 -5.50 5.92
CA THR A 27 7.35 -5.38 4.60
C THR A 27 6.44 -5.96 3.52
N ILE A 28 5.84 -7.14 3.74
CA ILE A 28 4.91 -7.74 2.78
C ILE A 28 3.70 -6.82 2.57
N TRP A 29 3.10 -6.34 3.65
CA TRP A 29 1.95 -5.45 3.56
C TRP A 29 2.29 -4.13 2.86
N GLY A 30 3.40 -3.48 3.23
CA GLY A 30 3.83 -2.21 2.65
C GLY A 30 4.13 -2.28 1.15
N ASN A 31 4.65 -3.41 0.66
CA ASN A 31 4.93 -3.60 -0.77
C ASN A 31 3.70 -4.06 -1.57
N ALA A 32 2.71 -4.69 -0.93
CA ALA A 32 1.50 -5.19 -1.60
C ALA A 32 0.28 -4.26 -1.45
N ALA A 33 0.39 -3.19 -0.67
CA ALA A 33 -0.71 -2.27 -0.43
C ALA A 33 -1.00 -1.42 -1.68
N LEU A 34 -2.17 -1.65 -2.28
CA LEU A 34 -2.73 -0.80 -3.32
C LEU A 34 -3.60 0.28 -2.69
N THR A 35 -3.25 1.55 -2.87
CA THR A 35 -3.96 2.68 -2.27
C THR A 35 -4.37 3.71 -3.33
N VAL A 36 -5.41 4.49 -3.04
CA VAL A 36 -5.91 5.56 -3.92
C VAL A 36 -5.88 6.88 -3.16
N SER A 37 -5.12 7.85 -3.69
CA SER A 37 -5.01 9.20 -3.14
C SER A 37 -5.84 10.17 -3.99
N ASN A 38 -6.88 10.76 -3.40
CA ASN A 38 -7.72 11.74 -4.09
C ASN A 38 -7.26 13.16 -3.76
N ILE A 39 -6.76 13.88 -4.76
CA ILE A 39 -6.29 15.26 -4.62
C ILE A 39 -7.20 16.18 -5.44
N LYS A 40 -7.79 17.17 -4.78
CA LYS A 40 -8.55 18.24 -5.45
C LYS A 40 -7.65 19.44 -5.67
N ILE A 41 -7.44 19.80 -6.93
CA ILE A 41 -6.64 20.97 -7.31
C ILE A 41 -7.58 22.11 -7.71
N SER A 42 -7.37 23.29 -7.14
CA SER A 42 -8.08 24.51 -7.49
C SER A 42 -7.09 25.67 -7.63
N SER A 43 -7.18 26.42 -8.71
CA SER A 43 -6.34 27.59 -8.97
C SER A 43 -6.99 28.49 -10.01
N SER A 44 -6.86 29.81 -9.83
CA SER A 44 -7.26 30.81 -10.84
C SER A 44 -6.46 30.70 -12.15
N ARG A 45 -5.31 30.00 -12.14
CA ARG A 45 -4.50 29.73 -13.32
C ARG A 45 -4.98 28.56 -14.17
N ILE A 46 -5.90 27.74 -13.66
CA ILE A 46 -6.43 26.58 -14.40
C ILE A 46 -7.54 27.08 -15.33
N PRO A 47 -7.45 26.85 -16.66
CA PRO A 47 -8.48 27.30 -17.59
C PRO A 47 -9.85 26.67 -17.26
N PRO A 48 -10.97 27.41 -17.43
CA PRO A 48 -12.33 26.89 -17.18
C PRO A 48 -12.66 25.61 -17.96
N ALA A 49 -12.03 25.38 -19.12
CA ALA A 49 -12.16 24.16 -19.91
C ALA A 49 -11.75 22.88 -19.16
N PHE A 50 -10.89 22.99 -18.13
CA PHE A 50 -10.47 21.88 -17.28
C PHE A 50 -11.37 21.72 -16.03
N SER A 51 -12.44 22.49 -15.91
CA SER A 51 -13.39 22.34 -14.79
C SER A 51 -13.97 20.93 -14.78
N GLY A 52 -13.81 20.23 -13.66
CA GLY A 52 -14.26 18.85 -13.50
C GLY A 52 -13.41 17.80 -14.22
N PHE A 53 -12.31 18.19 -14.86
CA PHE A 53 -11.36 17.26 -15.46
C PHE A 53 -10.69 16.40 -14.39
N ARG A 54 -10.50 15.11 -14.67
CA ARG A 54 -9.96 14.12 -13.72
C ARG A 54 -8.81 13.37 -14.35
N ILE A 55 -7.68 13.34 -13.67
CA ILE A 55 -6.51 12.57 -14.08
C ILE A 55 -6.33 11.44 -13.06
N ALA A 56 -6.23 10.21 -13.55
CA ALA A 56 -5.79 9.08 -12.75
C ALA A 56 -4.32 8.82 -13.08
N GLN A 57 -3.47 8.84 -12.06
CA GLN A 57 -2.05 8.55 -12.18
C GLN A 57 -1.75 7.27 -11.42
N VAL A 58 -1.00 6.37 -12.05
CA VAL A 58 -0.40 5.21 -11.38
C VAL A 58 1.07 5.52 -11.13
N SER A 59 1.53 5.34 -9.88
CA SER A 59 2.94 5.40 -9.51
C SER A 59 3.41 4.05 -8.98
N ASP A 60 4.72 3.80 -9.05
CA ASP A 60 5.38 2.66 -8.41
C ASP A 60 4.79 1.29 -8.73
N LEU A 61 4.23 1.13 -9.95
CA LEU A 61 3.82 -0.17 -10.47
C LEU A 61 5.04 -0.99 -10.88
N HIS A 62 5.76 -1.54 -9.91
CA HIS A 62 6.92 -2.40 -10.15
C HIS A 62 6.74 -3.75 -9.45
N ASN A 63 7.04 -4.84 -10.17
CA ASN A 63 7.14 -6.21 -9.66
C ASN A 63 5.93 -6.80 -8.92
N VAL A 64 4.75 -6.18 -9.00
CA VAL A 64 3.54 -6.68 -8.33
C VAL A 64 2.36 -6.63 -9.30
N GLU A 65 1.57 -7.70 -9.26
CA GLU A 65 0.28 -7.75 -9.93
C GLU A 65 -0.85 -7.61 -8.91
N PHE A 66 -1.74 -6.64 -9.13
CA PHE A 66 -2.87 -6.40 -8.22
C PHE A 66 -4.10 -7.21 -8.66
N GLY A 67 -4.11 -8.47 -8.23
CA GLY A 67 -5.07 -9.47 -8.69
C GLY A 67 -4.77 -9.95 -10.11
N LYS A 68 -5.36 -11.07 -10.53
CA LYS A 68 -5.10 -11.66 -11.85
C LYS A 68 -5.36 -10.65 -12.97
N GLY A 69 -4.38 -10.46 -13.85
CA GLY A 69 -4.39 -9.47 -14.92
C GLY A 69 -4.41 -8.02 -14.46
N ASN A 70 -3.92 -7.69 -13.26
CA ASN A 70 -4.09 -6.37 -12.62
C ASN A 70 -5.55 -5.91 -12.47
N LYS A 71 -6.49 -6.86 -12.43
CA LYS A 71 -7.93 -6.54 -12.41
C LYS A 71 -8.32 -5.53 -11.33
N LYS A 72 -7.74 -5.65 -10.12
CA LYS A 72 -8.06 -4.75 -9.01
C LYS A 72 -7.55 -3.33 -9.25
N LEU A 73 -6.36 -3.18 -9.84
CA LEU A 73 -5.84 -1.87 -10.26
C LEU A 73 -6.73 -1.24 -11.33
N LEU A 74 -7.12 -2.03 -12.35
CA LEU A 74 -7.98 -1.55 -13.44
C LEU A 74 -9.38 -1.14 -12.95
N GLU A 75 -9.93 -1.86 -11.97
CA GLU A 75 -11.20 -1.51 -11.34
C GLU A 75 -11.13 -0.15 -10.63
N LEU A 76 -10.10 0.07 -9.80
CA LEU A 76 -9.89 1.37 -9.13
C LEU A 76 -9.66 2.52 -10.11
N LEU A 77 -8.94 2.27 -11.21
CA LEU A 77 -8.76 3.25 -12.28
C LEU A 77 -10.09 3.59 -12.97
N SER A 78 -10.91 2.59 -13.25
CA SER A 78 -12.25 2.77 -13.83
C SER A 78 -13.18 3.54 -12.89
N GLU A 79 -13.21 3.19 -11.61
CA GLU A 79 -14.01 3.87 -10.57
C GLU A 79 -13.62 5.34 -10.37
N SER A 80 -12.33 5.66 -10.57
CA SER A 80 -11.82 7.04 -10.52
C SER A 80 -12.41 7.93 -11.62
N LYS A 81 -12.97 7.32 -12.69
CA LYS A 81 -13.56 7.99 -13.86
C LYS A 81 -12.62 9.08 -14.42
N PRO A 82 -11.37 8.74 -14.78
CA PRO A 82 -10.48 9.70 -15.40
C PRO A 82 -11.13 10.22 -16.68
N GLY A 83 -11.15 11.53 -16.83
CA GLY A 83 -11.60 12.17 -18.05
C GLY A 83 -10.38 12.42 -18.92
N ILE A 84 -10.30 11.77 -20.07
CA ILE A 84 -9.44 12.20 -21.17
C ILE A 84 -10.40 12.49 -22.31
N ARG A 85 -10.41 13.74 -22.78
CA ARG A 85 -11.18 14.17 -23.93
C ARG A 85 -10.23 14.40 -25.08
#